data_AF-A0A3D5LFD8-F1
#
_entry.id   AF-A0A3D5LFD8-F1
#
_cell.length_a   1.000
_cell.length_b   1.000
_cell.length_c   1.000
_cell.angle_alpha   90.00
_cell.angle_beta   90.00
_cell.angle_gamma   90.00
#
_symmetry.space_group_name_H-M   'P 1'
#
loop_
_entity.id
_entity.type
_entity.pdbx_description
1 polymer ?
#
loop_
_entity_poly.entity_id
_entity_poly.type
_entity_poly.pdbx_seq_one_letter_code
_entity_poly.pdbx_strand_id
1 'polypeptide(L)'
;MFNFSEMIRPGVFGEKHEGYFVAQDDCKFEVFKDEVILVFESEFTDSGFEIQINQRSYKIDAFEYSTVERKGVNKYSLKLGCLGSGIYQLRVNALHSGKRISVLRTQFAIDKKLYVEQVKNNNDSYIVSVDSDLMPEPIFDKISVQDFREDWIKFNWNNQEYIYYVPFRFPLYRIDNGAWKPFSQEIWIGDITQESSIDLYGCKYDKICLLTSTGQIIEEAPGLKTEGVFSRFSAGFLLSYKSHYDYVGISLLAEDHYQDGILCYNKCILDEAKTTVIYSHEDKAIVVTPYFYGQGNIRFKVIDDVNNVIYTSFALDKDVPEYVYDLSSFINYKVIFFEKERGLSLKKERILKEFPIVFYAREDFIGKSFKIKEVYFDQLVRGEFLRKKHYFNTTYVYFKEMISGNEYIGEVYVRTYNGAFMLDNINLVDIEICSDVIDGMIELSITKDGDGLLLDFEHHGIMNSMDDDKAVDIFSYNIDMKGVESV
;
A
#
# COMPACT_ATOMS: atom_id res chain seq x y z
N MET A 1 -31.90 34.61 16.23
CA MET A 1 -32.53 35.34 15.11
C MET A 1 -31.81 34.93 13.83
N PHE A 2 -32.41 34.07 13.01
CA PHE A 2 -31.90 33.78 11.67
C PHE A 2 -32.40 34.87 10.73
N ASN A 3 -31.48 35.58 10.08
CA ASN A 3 -31.80 36.63 9.11
C ASN A 3 -31.90 35.97 7.73
N PHE A 4 -33.12 35.81 7.22
CA PHE A 4 -33.37 35.13 5.95
C PHE A 4 -33.32 36.15 4.80
N SER A 5 -32.20 36.25 4.10
CA SER A 5 -32.10 37.01 2.84
C SER A 5 -32.84 36.32 1.69
N GLU A 6 -33.05 37.05 0.60
CA GLU A 6 -33.89 36.69 -0.55
C GLU A 6 -33.48 35.37 -1.24
N MET A 7 -34.50 34.65 -1.75
CA MET A 7 -34.47 33.36 -2.48
C MET A 7 -34.08 32.09 -1.71
N ILE A 8 -34.86 31.75 -0.66
CA ILE A 8 -34.90 30.37 -0.14
C ILE A 8 -35.98 29.61 -0.91
N ARG A 9 -35.61 28.53 -1.60
CA ARG A 9 -36.58 27.61 -2.23
C ARG A 9 -37.53 27.04 -1.17
N PRO A 10 -38.84 26.90 -1.43
CA PRO A 10 -39.77 26.22 -0.54
C PRO A 10 -39.28 24.84 -0.09
N GLY A 11 -39.45 24.49 1.18
CA GLY A 11 -38.93 23.26 1.76
C GLY A 11 -38.99 23.22 3.29
N VAL A 12 -38.31 22.23 3.86
CA VAL A 12 -38.13 22.07 5.31
C VAL A 12 -36.69 22.43 5.65
N PHE A 13 -36.52 23.18 6.74
CA PHE A 13 -35.24 23.74 7.18
C PHE A 13 -35.04 23.48 8.67
N GLY A 14 -33.80 23.35 9.11
CA GLY A 14 -33.46 23.05 10.50
C GLY A 14 -31.99 22.67 10.62
N GLU A 15 -31.54 22.35 11.83
CA GLU A 15 -30.20 21.80 12.04
C GLU A 15 -30.17 20.34 11.55
N LYS A 16 -29.20 20.04 10.67
CA LYS A 16 -29.09 18.73 10.01
C LYS A 16 -27.97 17.91 10.62
N HIS A 17 -28.12 16.59 10.54
CA HIS A 17 -26.99 15.68 10.57
C HIS A 17 -26.28 15.76 9.21
N GLU A 18 -25.18 16.50 9.17
CA GLU A 18 -24.45 16.80 7.94
C GLU A 18 -23.97 15.55 7.20
N GLY A 19 -24.41 15.38 5.95
CA GLY A 19 -24.05 14.24 5.10
C GLY A 19 -24.84 12.96 5.37
N TYR A 20 -25.78 12.97 6.31
CA TYR A 20 -26.65 11.84 6.63
C TYR A 20 -27.97 11.92 5.86
N PHE A 21 -28.41 10.79 5.33
CA PHE A 21 -29.65 10.70 4.57
C PHE A 21 -30.39 9.42 4.90
N VAL A 22 -31.71 9.49 4.92
CA VAL A 22 -32.57 8.31 4.83
C VAL A 22 -33.09 8.22 3.40
N ALA A 23 -33.16 7.03 2.84
CA ALA A 23 -33.71 6.83 1.51
C ALA A 23 -34.76 5.74 1.48
N GLN A 24 -35.70 5.92 0.57
CA GLN A 24 -36.68 4.94 0.16
C GLN A 24 -36.75 4.97 -1.37
N ASP A 25 -36.53 3.83 -1.99
CA ASP A 25 -36.33 3.73 -3.44
C ASP A 25 -35.24 4.75 -3.89
N ASP A 26 -35.49 5.51 -4.96
CA ASP A 26 -34.58 6.55 -5.47
C ASP A 26 -34.70 7.91 -4.75
N CYS A 27 -35.52 8.01 -3.69
CA CYS A 27 -35.77 9.27 -2.98
C CYS A 27 -34.92 9.39 -1.71
N LYS A 28 -33.99 10.36 -1.68
CA LYS A 28 -33.19 10.71 -0.50
C LYS A 28 -33.85 11.83 0.30
N PHE A 29 -33.86 11.67 1.62
CA PHE A 29 -34.42 12.60 2.60
C PHE A 29 -33.31 13.09 3.51
N GLU A 30 -33.32 14.38 3.83
CA GLU A 30 -32.41 14.96 4.81
C GLU A 30 -32.82 14.52 6.22
N VAL A 31 -31.81 14.34 7.09
CA VAL A 31 -32.02 14.00 8.50
C VAL A 31 -31.75 15.22 9.37
N PHE A 32 -32.78 15.65 10.10
CA PHE A 32 -32.71 16.76 11.04
C PHE A 32 -32.45 16.28 12.46
N LYS A 33 -31.72 17.09 13.24
CA LYS A 33 -31.42 16.77 14.63
C LYS A 33 -32.62 16.93 15.55
N ASP A 34 -33.42 17.97 15.33
CA ASP A 34 -34.57 18.29 16.18
C ASP A 34 -35.58 19.20 15.45
N GLU A 35 -35.75 20.45 15.92
CA GLU A 35 -36.77 21.37 15.42
C GLU A 35 -36.59 21.72 13.94
N VAL A 36 -37.71 21.70 13.23
CA VAL A 36 -37.79 22.04 11.80
C VAL A 36 -38.80 23.15 11.52
N ILE A 37 -38.46 23.95 10.51
CA ILE A 37 -39.24 25.07 10.00
C ILE A 37 -39.67 24.74 8.59
N LEU A 38 -40.97 24.80 8.34
CA LEU A 38 -41.55 24.68 7.02
C LEU A 38 -41.61 26.06 6.37
N VAL A 39 -41.07 26.18 5.16
CA VAL A 39 -41.14 27.41 4.36
C VAL A 39 -41.83 27.12 3.04
N PHE A 40 -42.87 27.86 2.70
CA PHE A 40 -43.52 27.78 1.40
C PHE A 40 -44.00 29.14 0.91
N GLU A 41 -44.23 29.23 -0.40
CA GLU A 41 -44.69 30.43 -1.07
C GLU A 41 -46.04 30.16 -1.75
N SER A 42 -46.94 31.14 -1.73
CA SER A 42 -48.26 31.00 -2.35
C SER A 42 -48.81 32.33 -2.86
N GLU A 43 -49.41 32.32 -4.05
CA GLU A 43 -50.18 33.42 -4.65
C GLU A 43 -51.59 33.54 -4.05
N PHE A 44 -52.05 32.52 -3.30
CA PHE A 44 -53.41 32.44 -2.76
C PHE A 44 -53.53 33.16 -1.41
N THR A 45 -53.48 34.49 -1.42
CA THR A 45 -53.44 35.34 -0.20
C THR A 45 -54.67 35.21 0.70
N ASP A 46 -55.84 34.94 0.13
CA ASP A 46 -57.12 34.86 0.86
C ASP A 46 -57.55 33.41 1.18
N SER A 47 -56.70 32.42 0.89
CA SER A 47 -57.03 31.01 1.10
C SER A 47 -56.59 30.51 2.47
N GLY A 48 -57.40 29.63 3.07
CA GLY A 48 -56.94 28.84 4.21
C GLY A 48 -55.92 27.79 3.76
N PHE A 49 -54.90 27.54 4.58
CA PHE A 49 -53.91 26.49 4.31
C PHE A 49 -54.12 25.28 5.21
N GLU A 50 -54.07 24.10 4.59
CA GLU A 50 -54.01 22.82 5.27
C GLU A 50 -52.56 22.31 5.25
N ILE A 51 -52.01 22.06 6.43
CA ILE A 51 -50.70 21.43 6.63
C ILE A 51 -50.96 19.97 7.00
N GLN A 52 -50.65 19.05 6.09
CA GLN A 52 -50.75 17.62 6.32
C GLN A 52 -49.37 17.07 6.67
N ILE A 53 -49.26 16.44 7.85
CA ILE A 53 -48.06 15.72 8.31
C ILE A 53 -48.46 14.26 8.51
N ASN A 54 -47.87 13.37 7.71
CA ASN A 54 -48.27 11.97 7.56
C ASN A 54 -49.78 11.87 7.26
N GLN A 55 -50.55 11.20 8.11
CA GLN A 55 -52.01 11.03 7.96
C GLN A 55 -52.82 12.10 8.71
N ARG A 56 -52.18 13.06 9.38
CA ARG A 56 -52.86 14.10 10.19
C ARG A 56 -52.88 15.43 9.44
N SER A 57 -54.05 16.07 9.40
CA SER A 57 -54.24 17.40 8.81
C SER A 57 -54.43 18.46 9.89
N TYR A 58 -53.77 19.58 9.71
CA TYR A 58 -53.78 20.73 10.61
C TYR A 58 -54.11 22.00 9.82
N LYS A 59 -54.76 22.95 10.47
CA LYS A 59 -54.85 24.33 9.94
C LYS A 59 -53.54 25.05 10.20
N ILE A 60 -53.21 26.03 9.36
CA ILE A 60 -52.02 26.87 9.57
C ILE A 60 -51.97 27.52 10.97
N ASP A 61 -53.11 27.96 11.49
CA ASP A 61 -53.24 28.59 12.82
C ASP A 61 -52.94 27.64 13.99
N ALA A 62 -52.76 26.34 13.73
CA ALA A 62 -52.28 25.39 14.73
C ALA A 62 -50.77 25.52 15.01
N PHE A 63 -50.04 26.29 14.20
CA PHE A 63 -48.59 26.48 14.30
C PHE A 63 -48.25 27.94 14.57
N GLU A 64 -47.11 28.18 15.21
CA GLU A 64 -46.50 29.50 15.21
C GLU A 64 -45.96 29.78 13.80
N TYR A 65 -46.46 30.83 13.15
CA TYR A 65 -46.06 31.17 11.79
C TYR A 65 -45.85 32.66 11.58
N SER A 66 -45.01 32.99 10.60
CA SER A 66 -44.79 34.36 10.12
C SER A 66 -45.02 34.43 8.61
N THR A 67 -45.55 35.55 8.15
CA THR A 67 -45.79 35.80 6.72
C THR A 67 -45.00 37.03 6.26
N VAL A 68 -44.35 36.93 5.11
CA VAL A 68 -43.70 38.04 4.43
C VAL A 68 -44.34 38.21 3.06
N GLU A 69 -44.96 39.36 2.83
CA GLU A 69 -45.58 39.71 1.56
C GLU A 69 -44.51 40.12 0.55
N ARG A 70 -44.54 39.51 -0.64
CA ARG A 70 -43.73 39.88 -1.81
C ARG A 70 -44.68 40.14 -2.96
N LYS A 71 -44.31 41.02 -3.91
CA LYS A 71 -45.17 41.44 -5.04
C LYS A 71 -45.84 40.24 -5.74
N GLY A 72 -47.09 39.95 -5.37
CA GLY A 72 -47.91 38.86 -5.93
C GLY A 72 -47.79 37.48 -5.25
N VAL A 73 -46.89 37.28 -4.27
CA VAL A 73 -46.65 36.00 -3.59
C VAL A 73 -46.37 36.21 -2.10
N ASN A 74 -47.06 35.48 -1.24
CA ASN A 74 -46.77 35.48 0.20
C ASN A 74 -45.84 34.31 0.56
N LYS A 75 -44.77 34.62 1.31
CA LYS A 75 -43.89 33.61 1.91
C LYS A 75 -44.35 33.32 3.33
N TYR A 76 -44.65 32.05 3.61
CA TYR A 76 -45.03 31.56 4.93
C TYR A 76 -43.86 30.79 5.54
N SER A 77 -43.59 31.01 6.82
CA SER A 77 -42.61 30.24 7.60
C SER A 77 -43.29 29.75 8.87
N LEU A 78 -43.43 28.43 9.02
CA LEU A 78 -44.15 27.77 10.11
C LEU A 78 -43.16 26.96 10.94
N LYS A 79 -43.19 27.11 12.27
CA LYS A 79 -42.50 26.19 13.18
C LYS A 79 -43.36 24.96 13.39
N LEU A 80 -42.86 23.78 13.00
CA LEU A 80 -43.64 22.53 13.06
C LEU A 80 -43.75 21.91 14.48
N GLY A 81 -43.22 22.59 15.51
CA GLY A 81 -43.21 22.13 16.90
C GLY A 81 -42.24 20.97 17.17
N CYS A 82 -42.25 20.43 18.39
CA CYS A 82 -41.37 19.33 18.81
C CYS A 82 -41.84 17.97 18.26
N LEU A 83 -41.72 17.78 16.94
CA LEU A 83 -41.86 16.46 16.32
C LEU A 83 -40.87 15.48 16.98
N GLY A 84 -41.30 14.24 17.24
CA GLY A 84 -40.41 13.19 17.73
C GLY A 84 -39.46 12.70 16.64
N SER A 85 -38.54 11.80 16.98
CA SER A 85 -37.77 11.08 15.96
C SER A 85 -38.71 10.26 15.07
N GLY A 86 -38.45 10.27 13.76
CA GLY A 86 -39.26 9.57 12.77
C GLY A 86 -39.13 10.11 11.36
N ILE A 87 -39.77 9.41 10.42
CA ILE A 87 -39.85 9.79 9.01
C ILE A 87 -41.20 10.46 8.75
N TYR A 88 -41.17 11.61 8.10
CA TYR A 88 -42.32 12.49 7.92
C TYR A 88 -42.59 12.78 6.45
N GLN A 89 -43.83 12.57 6.03
CA GLN A 89 -44.37 13.04 4.77
C GLN A 89 -45.16 14.32 5.00
N LEU A 90 -44.76 15.41 4.34
CA LEU A 90 -45.38 16.72 4.51
C LEU A 90 -46.03 17.19 3.20
N ARG A 91 -47.26 17.67 3.31
CA ARG A 91 -47.97 18.32 2.20
C ARG A 91 -48.65 19.60 2.66
N VAL A 92 -48.46 20.68 1.91
CA VAL A 92 -49.18 21.95 2.09
C VAL A 92 -50.22 22.04 0.99
N ASN A 93 -51.48 22.29 1.36
CA ASN A 93 -52.55 22.53 0.39
C ASN A 93 -53.22 23.88 0.64
N ALA A 94 -53.43 24.66 -0.41
CA ALA A 94 -54.29 25.83 -0.40
C ALA A 94 -55.75 25.39 -0.59
N LEU A 95 -56.64 25.86 0.28
CA LEU A 95 -58.08 25.65 0.20
C LEU A 95 -58.71 26.85 -0.49
N HIS A 96 -58.72 26.83 -1.83
CA HIS A 96 -59.17 27.96 -2.65
C HIS A 96 -60.40 27.59 -3.47
N SER A 97 -61.46 28.41 -3.39
CA SER A 97 -62.69 28.24 -4.18
C SER A 97 -63.29 26.82 -4.12
N GLY A 98 -63.30 26.21 -2.93
CA GLY A 98 -63.81 24.85 -2.70
C GLY A 98 -62.90 23.72 -3.21
N LYS A 99 -61.71 24.03 -3.73
CA LYS A 99 -60.72 23.05 -4.21
C LYS A 99 -59.51 22.98 -3.27
N ARG A 100 -58.91 21.79 -3.21
CA ARG A 100 -57.65 21.52 -2.51
C ARG A 100 -56.51 21.53 -3.54
N ILE A 101 -55.65 22.54 -3.49
CA ILE A 101 -54.54 22.74 -4.43
C ILE A 101 -53.22 22.45 -3.71
N SER A 102 -52.43 21.49 -4.20
CA SER A 102 -51.13 21.14 -3.59
C SER A 102 -50.09 22.23 -3.87
N VAL A 103 -49.55 22.84 -2.82
CA VAL A 103 -48.55 23.92 -2.88
C VAL A 103 -47.13 23.36 -2.73
N LEU A 104 -46.95 22.45 -1.77
CA LEU A 104 -45.66 21.83 -1.50
C LEU A 104 -45.87 20.38 -1.08
N ARG A 105 -45.01 19.48 -1.57
CA ARG A 105 -44.89 18.11 -1.10
C ARG A 105 -43.43 17.83 -0.85
N THR A 106 -43.10 17.35 0.34
CA THR A 106 -41.72 17.04 0.73
C THR A 106 -41.69 15.93 1.77
N GLN A 107 -40.51 15.35 1.99
CA GLN A 107 -40.27 14.30 2.96
C GLN A 107 -38.96 14.58 3.68
N PHE A 108 -38.89 14.24 4.96
CA PHE A 108 -37.70 14.42 5.79
C PHE A 108 -37.70 13.43 6.95
N ALA A 109 -36.54 13.24 7.58
CA ALA A 109 -36.41 12.45 8.80
C ALA A 109 -35.95 13.35 9.96
N ILE A 110 -36.33 12.98 11.18
CA ILE A 110 -35.77 13.53 12.42
C ILE A 110 -35.16 12.37 13.19
N ASP A 111 -33.90 12.51 13.61
CA ASP A 111 -33.24 11.56 14.49
C ASP A 111 -32.49 12.31 15.60
N LYS A 112 -33.10 12.34 16.79
CA LYS A 112 -32.61 13.12 17.93
C LYS A 112 -31.45 12.46 18.66
N LYS A 113 -31.30 11.14 18.52
CA LYS A 113 -30.32 10.33 19.26
C LYS A 113 -29.21 9.78 18.36
N LEU A 114 -29.16 10.16 17.09
CA LEU A 114 -28.14 9.69 16.17
C LEU A 114 -26.73 9.90 16.74
N TYR A 115 -26.04 8.79 16.97
CA TYR A 115 -24.66 8.74 17.39
C TYR A 115 -23.93 7.71 16.53
N VAL A 116 -22.77 8.11 16.00
CA VAL A 116 -21.93 7.26 15.15
C VAL A 116 -20.50 7.31 15.66
N GLU A 117 -19.93 6.13 15.88
CA GLU A 117 -18.53 5.93 16.19
C GLU A 117 -17.92 4.94 15.20
N GLN A 118 -16.64 5.15 14.88
CA GLN A 118 -15.88 4.25 14.03
C GLN A 118 -14.43 4.18 14.50
N VAL A 119 -13.83 3.01 14.36
CA VAL A 119 -12.41 2.78 14.64
C VAL A 119 -11.81 1.93 13.52
N LYS A 120 -10.63 2.35 13.03
CA LYS A 120 -9.86 1.54 12.10
C LYS A 120 -9.35 0.29 12.82
N ASN A 121 -9.70 -0.88 12.32
CA ASN A 121 -9.24 -2.15 12.87
C ASN A 121 -7.91 -2.58 12.21
N ASN A 122 -7.86 -2.54 10.87
CA ASN A 122 -6.64 -2.71 10.09
C ASN A 122 -6.78 -1.94 8.76
N ASN A 123 -5.89 -2.15 7.78
CA ASN A 123 -5.96 -1.43 6.50
C ASN A 123 -7.21 -1.76 5.68
N ASP A 124 -7.84 -2.92 5.90
CA ASP A 124 -8.94 -3.43 5.08
C ASP A 124 -10.25 -3.59 5.87
N SER A 125 -10.31 -3.11 7.13
CA SER A 125 -11.53 -3.22 7.94
C SER A 125 -11.66 -2.16 9.03
N TYR A 126 -12.92 -1.88 9.36
CA TYR A 126 -13.35 -0.91 10.37
C TYR A 126 -14.34 -1.54 11.33
N ILE A 127 -14.34 -1.13 12.59
CA ILE A 127 -15.39 -1.42 13.56
C ILE A 127 -16.26 -0.18 13.68
N VAL A 128 -17.58 -0.34 13.57
CA VAL A 128 -18.54 0.76 13.62
C VAL A 128 -19.58 0.54 14.70
N SER A 129 -20.04 1.64 15.29
CA SER A 129 -21.23 1.68 16.14
C SER A 129 -22.17 2.78 15.66
N VAL A 130 -23.45 2.46 15.53
CA VAL A 130 -24.52 3.41 15.14
C VAL A 130 -25.68 3.24 16.10
N ASP A 131 -26.02 4.28 16.85
CA ASP A 131 -27.21 4.36 17.69
C ASP A 131 -28.14 5.42 17.10
N SER A 132 -29.42 5.08 16.91
CA SER A 132 -30.40 5.89 16.16
C SER A 132 -31.79 5.65 16.72
N ASP A 133 -32.59 6.71 16.86
CA ASP A 133 -34.00 6.56 17.27
C ASP A 133 -34.88 5.96 16.16
N LEU A 134 -34.39 5.91 14.92
CA LEU A 134 -35.08 5.32 13.78
C LEU A 134 -34.94 3.79 13.73
N MET A 135 -34.04 3.23 14.54
CA MET A 135 -33.72 1.80 14.57
C MET A 135 -34.10 1.19 15.93
N PRO A 136 -34.54 -0.08 15.95
CA PRO A 136 -34.94 -0.73 17.20
C PRO A 136 -33.75 -1.07 18.10
N GLU A 137 -32.60 -1.39 17.51
CA GLU A 137 -31.38 -1.79 18.22
C GLU A 137 -30.19 -1.04 17.62
N PRO A 138 -29.18 -0.68 18.44
CA PRO A 138 -27.95 -0.10 17.95
C PRO A 138 -27.17 -1.13 17.12
N ILE A 139 -26.48 -0.64 16.10
CA ILE A 139 -25.60 -1.45 15.27
C ILE A 139 -24.21 -1.45 15.89
N PHE A 140 -23.60 -2.63 15.98
CA PHE A 140 -22.19 -2.81 16.27
C PHE A 140 -21.64 -3.89 15.34
N ASP A 141 -20.79 -3.50 14.39
CA ASP A 141 -20.36 -4.42 13.32
C ASP A 141 -18.91 -4.15 12.87
N LYS A 142 -18.33 -5.16 12.23
CA LYS A 142 -17.03 -5.07 11.55
C LYS A 142 -17.26 -5.07 10.04
N ILE A 143 -16.88 -3.96 9.41
CA ILE A 143 -16.98 -3.77 7.95
C ILE A 143 -15.65 -4.12 7.29
N SER A 144 -15.69 -5.02 6.31
CA SER A 144 -14.60 -5.28 5.36
C SER A 144 -14.69 -4.28 4.20
N VAL A 145 -13.57 -3.68 3.78
CA VAL A 145 -13.55 -2.73 2.65
C VAL A 145 -13.98 -3.38 1.35
N GLN A 146 -13.62 -4.65 1.14
CA GLN A 146 -13.94 -5.38 -0.10
C GLN A 146 -15.45 -5.60 -0.28
N ASP A 147 -16.17 -5.74 0.82
CA ASP A 147 -17.60 -6.02 0.85
C ASP A 147 -18.43 -4.76 1.13
N PHE A 148 -17.76 -3.62 1.34
CA PHE A 148 -18.42 -2.40 1.73
C PHE A 148 -19.32 -1.86 0.63
N ARG A 149 -20.54 -1.46 1.02
CA ARG A 149 -21.49 -0.73 0.18
C ARG A 149 -22.11 0.39 1.00
N GLU A 150 -22.38 1.52 0.36
CA GLU A 150 -23.01 2.67 1.03
C GLU A 150 -24.44 2.40 1.54
N ASP A 151 -25.15 1.41 0.98
CA ASP A 151 -26.56 1.09 1.25
C ASP A 151 -26.77 -0.07 2.24
N TRP A 152 -25.76 -0.37 3.06
CA TRP A 152 -25.75 -1.55 3.91
C TRP A 152 -26.66 -1.46 5.15
N ILE A 153 -26.92 -0.25 5.67
CA ILE A 153 -27.79 -0.07 6.84
C ILE A 153 -29.24 0.00 6.38
N LYS A 154 -29.98 -1.09 6.56
CA LYS A 154 -31.40 -1.20 6.23
C LYS A 154 -32.23 -1.34 7.50
N PHE A 155 -33.35 -0.64 7.56
CA PHE A 155 -34.26 -0.69 8.71
C PHE A 155 -35.72 -0.60 8.28
N ASN A 156 -36.62 -1.11 9.12
CA ASN A 156 -38.06 -1.02 8.91
C ASN A 156 -38.66 0.06 9.78
N TRP A 157 -39.41 0.98 9.17
CA TRP A 157 -40.17 2.01 9.87
C TRP A 157 -41.59 2.06 9.34
N ASN A 158 -42.59 1.91 10.21
CA ASN A 158 -44.02 1.86 9.83
C ASN A 158 -44.34 0.88 8.68
N ASN A 159 -43.78 -0.34 8.73
CA ASN A 159 -43.92 -1.39 7.71
C ASN A 159 -43.36 -1.02 6.33
N GLN A 160 -42.41 -0.11 6.26
CA GLN A 160 -41.66 0.23 5.05
C GLN A 160 -40.15 0.08 5.31
N GLU A 161 -39.44 -0.49 4.34
CA GLU A 161 -37.98 -0.58 4.37
C GLU A 161 -37.36 0.75 3.93
N TYR A 162 -36.32 1.16 4.65
CA TYR A 162 -35.52 2.34 4.39
C TYR A 162 -34.04 2.00 4.47
N ILE A 163 -33.23 2.78 3.76
CA ILE A 163 -31.76 2.74 3.84
C ILE A 163 -31.30 3.97 4.61
N TYR A 164 -30.44 3.79 5.61
CA TYR A 164 -29.77 4.87 6.31
C TYR A 164 -28.36 5.05 5.76
N TYR A 165 -28.15 6.11 4.98
CA TYR A 165 -26.83 6.52 4.52
C TYR A 165 -26.10 7.28 5.62
N VAL A 166 -25.08 6.64 6.17
CA VAL A 166 -24.15 7.20 7.17
C VAL A 166 -22.82 7.53 6.47
N PRO A 167 -22.29 8.77 6.57
CA PRO A 167 -21.01 9.14 5.98
C PRO A 167 -19.85 8.77 6.92
N PHE A 168 -19.51 7.48 7.01
CA PHE A 168 -18.33 7.06 7.78
C PHE A 168 -17.05 7.65 7.17
N ARG A 169 -16.09 8.07 7.97
CA ARG A 169 -14.79 8.61 7.54
C ARG A 169 -13.82 7.51 7.11
N PHE A 170 -14.23 6.65 6.19
CA PHE A 170 -13.33 5.64 5.64
C PHE A 170 -12.55 6.25 4.46
N PRO A 171 -11.20 6.26 4.46
CA PRO A 171 -10.38 6.73 3.35
C PRO A 171 -10.46 5.75 2.17
N LEU A 172 -11.60 5.76 1.47
CA LEU A 172 -11.91 4.86 0.37
C LEU A 172 -12.18 5.63 -0.92
N TYR A 173 -11.75 5.05 -2.04
CA TYR A 173 -12.09 5.52 -3.38
C TYR A 173 -12.69 4.40 -4.23
N ARG A 174 -13.40 4.77 -5.30
CA ARG A 174 -13.74 3.85 -6.39
C ARG A 174 -13.67 4.57 -7.73
N ILE A 175 -13.43 3.81 -8.80
CA ILE A 175 -13.43 4.30 -10.18
C ILE A 175 -14.72 3.82 -10.85
N ASP A 176 -15.46 4.72 -11.51
CA ASP A 176 -16.63 4.40 -12.35
C ASP A 176 -17.69 3.48 -11.72
N ASN A 177 -18.00 3.71 -10.45
CA ASN A 177 -18.90 2.89 -9.61
C ASN A 177 -18.44 1.44 -9.38
N GLY A 178 -17.14 1.16 -9.54
CA GLY A 178 -16.53 -0.12 -9.17
C GLY A 178 -16.51 -0.37 -7.66
N ALA A 179 -15.76 -1.38 -7.23
CA ALA A 179 -15.58 -1.68 -5.82
C ALA A 179 -14.80 -0.57 -5.09
N TRP A 180 -15.16 -0.34 -3.83
CA TRP A 180 -14.41 0.53 -2.93
C TRP A 180 -13.03 -0.06 -2.63
N LYS A 181 -12.02 0.80 -2.63
CA LYS A 181 -10.61 0.48 -2.37
C LYS A 181 -10.03 1.47 -1.35
N PRO A 182 -9.14 1.03 -0.45
CA PRO A 182 -8.51 1.93 0.50
C PRO A 182 -7.53 2.88 -0.22
N PHE A 183 -7.31 4.08 0.31
CA PHE A 183 -6.33 5.03 -0.26
C PHE A 183 -4.89 4.50 -0.25
N SER A 184 -4.58 3.51 0.60
CA SER A 184 -3.31 2.80 0.58
C SER A 184 -3.10 1.93 -0.66
N GLN A 185 -4.18 1.62 -1.39
CA GLN A 185 -4.11 0.94 -2.68
C GLN A 185 -3.99 1.98 -3.78
N GLU A 186 -2.99 1.81 -4.63
CA GLU A 186 -2.66 2.77 -5.66
C GLU A 186 -3.59 2.64 -6.88
N ILE A 187 -3.79 3.74 -7.59
CA ILE A 187 -4.52 3.78 -8.85
C ILE A 187 -3.56 3.43 -9.99
N TRP A 188 -4.03 2.63 -10.94
CA TRP A 188 -3.34 2.39 -12.20
C TRP A 188 -3.93 3.26 -13.30
N ILE A 189 -3.09 4.00 -14.04
CA ILE A 189 -3.57 4.87 -15.12
C ILE A 189 -4.29 4.10 -16.23
N GLY A 190 -4.01 2.80 -16.38
CA GLY A 190 -4.67 1.95 -17.37
C GLY A 190 -6.14 1.68 -17.07
N ASP A 191 -6.57 1.93 -15.83
CA ASP A 191 -7.96 1.80 -15.39
C ASP A 191 -8.76 3.10 -15.61
N ILE A 192 -8.11 4.18 -16.04
CA ILE A 192 -8.73 5.50 -16.26
C ILE A 192 -8.97 5.72 -17.76
N THR A 193 -10.18 6.18 -18.08
CA THR A 193 -10.60 6.64 -19.42
C THR A 193 -10.88 8.14 -19.40
N GLN A 194 -11.12 8.75 -20.56
CA GLN A 194 -11.47 10.18 -20.64
C GLN A 194 -12.76 10.52 -19.88
N GLU A 195 -13.69 9.58 -19.79
CA GLU A 195 -14.99 9.75 -19.10
C GLU A 195 -14.95 9.26 -17.65
N SER A 196 -13.80 8.72 -17.20
CA SER A 196 -13.73 8.12 -15.88
C SER A 196 -13.92 9.16 -14.78
N SER A 197 -14.52 8.71 -13.68
CA SER A 197 -14.75 9.47 -12.46
C SER A 197 -14.24 8.70 -11.26
N ILE A 198 -13.78 9.43 -10.25
CA ILE A 198 -13.38 8.87 -8.97
C ILE A 198 -14.33 9.39 -7.90
N ASP A 199 -14.89 8.46 -7.14
CA ASP A 199 -15.65 8.74 -5.92
C ASP A 199 -14.75 8.61 -4.70
N LEU A 200 -14.92 9.51 -3.74
CA LEU A 200 -14.23 9.55 -2.45
C LEU A 200 -15.27 9.44 -1.36
N TYR A 201 -15.21 8.37 -0.56
CA TYR A 201 -16.19 8.13 0.48
C TYR A 201 -15.92 8.95 1.73
N GLY A 202 -16.97 9.37 2.45
CA GLY A 202 -16.88 9.57 3.89
C GLY A 202 -16.26 10.85 4.43
N CYS A 203 -15.49 11.56 3.61
CA CYS A 203 -14.74 12.74 4.02
C CYS A 203 -15.15 13.96 3.20
N LYS A 204 -15.37 15.07 3.90
CA LYS A 204 -15.62 16.38 3.28
C LYS A 204 -14.29 16.95 2.80
N TYR A 205 -13.89 16.58 1.59
CA TYR A 205 -12.85 17.27 0.84
C TYR A 205 -13.47 18.42 0.05
N ASP A 206 -12.83 19.59 0.04
CA ASP A 206 -13.26 20.74 -0.75
C ASP A 206 -12.38 20.97 -1.99
N LYS A 207 -11.13 20.46 -1.97
CA LYS A 207 -10.17 20.67 -3.05
C LYS A 207 -9.29 19.45 -3.30
N ILE A 208 -8.89 19.30 -4.56
CA ILE A 208 -7.88 18.33 -5.00
C ILE A 208 -6.67 19.10 -5.53
N CYS A 209 -5.49 18.66 -5.16
CA CYS A 209 -4.24 19.16 -5.69
C CYS A 209 -3.45 18.01 -6.31
N LEU A 210 -2.90 18.21 -7.50
CA LEU A 210 -2.03 17.23 -8.13
C LEU A 210 -0.58 17.52 -7.80
N LEU A 211 0.15 16.47 -7.46
CA LEU A 211 1.55 16.54 -7.09
C LEU A 211 2.41 15.72 -8.05
N THR A 212 3.59 16.24 -8.37
CA THR A 212 4.66 15.47 -9.03
C THR A 212 5.18 14.38 -8.10
N SER A 213 6.02 13.49 -8.64
CA SER A 213 6.78 12.51 -7.85
C SER A 213 7.75 13.13 -6.84
N THR A 214 8.05 14.43 -6.94
CA THR A 214 8.87 15.18 -5.98
C THR A 214 8.04 16.01 -5.00
N GLY A 215 6.70 15.89 -5.05
CA GLY A 215 5.78 16.63 -4.18
C GLY A 215 5.50 18.07 -4.61
N GLN A 216 5.91 18.47 -5.82
CA GLN A 216 5.60 19.81 -6.35
C GLN A 216 4.19 19.85 -6.92
N ILE A 217 3.50 20.97 -6.72
CA ILE A 217 2.16 21.17 -7.27
C ILE A 217 2.24 21.26 -8.79
N ILE A 218 1.46 20.42 -9.47
CA ILE A 218 1.29 20.44 -10.94
C ILE A 218 0.17 21.41 -11.31
N GLU A 219 -1.01 21.20 -10.71
CA GLU A 219 -2.23 21.92 -11.03
C GLU A 219 -3.19 21.85 -9.83
N GLU A 220 -3.99 22.91 -9.65
CA GLU A 220 -5.18 22.84 -8.80
C GLU A 220 -6.29 22.16 -9.60
N ALA A 221 -6.65 20.94 -9.20
CA ALA A 221 -7.50 20.04 -9.97
C ALA A 221 -8.99 20.47 -9.94
N PRO A 222 -9.83 19.91 -10.81
CA PRO A 222 -11.25 20.29 -10.97
C PRO A 222 -12.06 20.19 -9.67
N GLY A 223 -13.15 20.96 -9.61
CA GLY A 223 -14.05 21.02 -8.46
C GLY A 223 -14.66 19.66 -8.08
N LEU A 224 -14.64 19.35 -6.79
CA LEU A 224 -15.34 18.22 -6.18
C LEU A 224 -16.84 18.48 -6.14
N LYS A 225 -17.64 17.49 -6.52
CA LYS A 225 -19.10 17.51 -6.38
C LYS A 225 -19.52 16.57 -5.26
N THR A 226 -20.26 17.08 -4.27
CA THR A 226 -20.83 16.24 -3.21
C THR A 226 -22.06 15.50 -3.70
N GLU A 227 -22.08 14.17 -3.56
CA GLU A 227 -23.14 13.25 -4.01
C GLU A 227 -23.76 12.49 -2.81
N GLY A 228 -24.00 13.22 -1.72
CA GLY A 228 -24.49 12.66 -0.46
C GLY A 228 -23.35 12.21 0.44
N VAL A 229 -23.16 10.89 0.60
CA VAL A 229 -22.13 10.31 1.49
C VAL A 229 -20.73 10.19 0.88
N PHE A 230 -20.58 10.56 -0.40
CA PHE A 230 -19.30 10.61 -1.09
C PHE A 230 -19.20 11.86 -1.95
N SER A 231 -17.99 12.22 -2.34
CA SER A 231 -17.70 13.28 -3.30
C SER A 231 -17.13 12.69 -4.58
N ARG A 232 -17.39 13.31 -5.72
CA ARG A 232 -16.98 12.84 -7.04
C ARG A 232 -16.19 13.91 -7.79
N PHE A 233 -15.17 13.48 -8.53
CA PHE A 233 -14.48 14.30 -9.51
C PHE A 233 -14.22 13.52 -10.81
N SER A 234 -14.11 14.22 -11.93
CA SER A 234 -13.72 13.61 -13.21
C SER A 234 -12.23 13.30 -13.18
N ALA A 235 -11.83 12.08 -13.52
CA ALA A 235 -10.46 11.60 -13.45
C ALA A 235 -9.77 11.55 -14.82
N GLY A 236 -10.49 11.79 -15.92
CA GLY A 236 -9.94 11.70 -17.27
C GLY A 236 -8.76 12.63 -17.55
N PHE A 237 -8.66 13.76 -16.83
CA PHE A 237 -7.54 14.69 -16.94
C PHE A 237 -6.19 14.04 -16.55
N LEU A 238 -6.20 12.99 -15.70
CA LEU A 238 -4.99 12.30 -15.25
C LEU A 238 -4.20 11.70 -16.43
N LEU A 239 -4.90 11.35 -17.52
CA LEU A 239 -4.30 10.81 -18.74
C LEU A 239 -3.30 11.76 -19.40
N SER A 240 -3.44 13.08 -19.20
CA SER A 240 -2.51 14.08 -19.76
C SER A 240 -1.09 13.99 -19.16
N TYR A 241 -0.96 13.42 -17.96
CA TYR A 241 0.29 13.31 -17.24
C TYR A 241 1.03 11.98 -17.47
N LYS A 242 0.37 11.01 -18.12
CA LYS A 242 0.88 9.64 -18.32
C LYS A 242 2.27 9.57 -18.95
N SER A 243 2.56 10.45 -19.90
CA SER A 243 3.84 10.49 -20.62
C SER A 243 4.95 11.22 -19.87
N HIS A 244 4.58 12.11 -18.94
CA HIS A 244 5.50 13.07 -18.32
C HIS A 244 6.00 12.62 -16.94
N TYR A 245 5.18 11.88 -16.21
CA TYR A 245 5.49 11.46 -14.83
C TYR A 245 5.33 9.95 -14.69
N ASP A 246 6.18 9.33 -13.87
CA ASP A 246 6.04 7.89 -13.58
C ASP A 246 4.80 7.61 -12.70
N TYR A 247 4.46 8.56 -11.83
CA TYR A 247 3.21 8.61 -11.09
C TYR A 247 2.85 10.07 -10.77
N VAL A 248 1.59 10.30 -10.42
CA VAL A 248 1.10 11.58 -9.87
C VAL A 248 0.45 11.33 -8.51
N GLY A 249 0.67 12.24 -7.58
CA GLY A 249 -0.03 12.24 -6.29
C GLY A 249 -1.33 13.02 -6.38
N ILE A 250 -2.44 12.41 -5.96
CA ILE A 250 -3.73 13.06 -5.80
C ILE A 250 -3.84 13.43 -4.33
N SER A 251 -3.64 14.71 -4.02
CA SER A 251 -3.72 15.27 -2.67
C SER A 251 -5.13 15.78 -2.40
N LEU A 252 -5.72 15.33 -1.30
CA LEU A 252 -7.08 15.67 -0.88
C LEU A 252 -7.01 16.67 0.27
N LEU A 253 -7.63 17.83 0.07
CA LEU A 253 -7.59 18.95 0.98
C LEU A 253 -8.98 19.19 1.58
N ALA A 254 -9.00 19.69 2.82
CA ALA A 254 -10.16 20.27 3.48
C ALA A 254 -9.72 21.53 4.20
N GLU A 255 -10.40 22.65 3.97
CA GLU A 255 -10.04 23.96 4.54
C GLU A 255 -8.58 24.34 4.24
N ASP A 256 -8.12 24.08 3.01
CA ASP A 256 -6.73 24.25 2.55
C ASP A 256 -5.66 23.41 3.31
N HIS A 257 -6.08 22.47 4.16
CA HIS A 257 -5.19 21.54 4.86
C HIS A 257 -5.19 20.15 4.23
N TYR A 258 -4.00 19.55 4.12
CA TYR A 258 -3.84 18.16 3.70
C TYR A 258 -4.54 17.21 4.67
N GLN A 259 -5.41 16.35 4.11
CA GLN A 259 -6.08 15.29 4.86
C GLN A 259 -5.55 13.92 4.46
N ASP A 260 -5.53 13.65 3.15
CA ASP A 260 -5.27 12.32 2.61
C ASP A 260 -4.69 12.40 1.19
N GLY A 261 -4.19 11.28 0.67
CA GLY A 261 -3.78 11.22 -0.73
C GLY A 261 -3.74 9.83 -1.31
N ILE A 262 -3.83 9.78 -2.64
CA ILE A 262 -3.82 8.55 -3.44
C ILE A 262 -2.77 8.69 -4.53
N LEU A 263 -1.94 7.66 -4.73
CA LEU A 263 -0.98 7.64 -5.83
C LEU A 263 -1.63 7.05 -7.09
N CYS A 264 -1.45 7.72 -8.23
CA CYS A 264 -1.83 7.20 -9.53
C CYS A 264 -0.56 6.91 -10.34
N TYR A 265 -0.25 5.63 -10.52
CA TYR A 265 0.92 5.17 -11.27
C TYR A 265 0.63 5.19 -12.76
N ASN A 266 1.45 5.94 -13.50
CA ASN A 266 1.40 6.02 -14.95
C ASN A 266 2.23 4.93 -15.63
N LYS A 267 3.22 4.44 -14.89
CA LYS A 267 4.22 3.49 -15.33
C LYS A 267 4.53 2.51 -14.22
N CYS A 268 5.03 1.33 -14.58
CA CYS A 268 5.57 0.43 -13.58
C CYS A 268 6.88 0.98 -13.01
N ILE A 269 7.05 0.83 -11.70
CA ILE A 269 8.26 1.21 -10.96
C ILE A 269 8.62 0.06 -10.02
N LEU A 270 9.87 -0.38 -10.06
CA LEU A 270 10.41 -1.36 -9.13
C LEU A 270 10.83 -0.67 -7.82
N ASP A 271 10.45 -1.25 -6.69
CA ASP A 271 10.91 -0.83 -5.37
C ASP A 271 12.22 -1.58 -5.07
N GLU A 272 13.35 -0.90 -5.29
CA GLU A 272 14.68 -1.52 -5.17
C GLU A 272 15.00 -1.96 -3.74
N ALA A 273 14.46 -1.27 -2.73
CA ALA A 273 14.73 -1.59 -1.33
C ALA A 273 14.00 -2.85 -0.87
N LYS A 274 12.86 -3.17 -1.49
CA LYS A 274 12.05 -4.35 -1.18
C LYS A 274 12.28 -5.51 -2.14
N THR A 275 12.76 -5.25 -3.34
CA THR A 275 13.06 -6.30 -4.33
C THR A 275 14.34 -7.03 -3.92
N THR A 276 14.28 -8.36 -3.85
CA THR A 276 15.44 -9.18 -3.52
C THR A 276 15.84 -10.08 -4.68
N VAL A 277 17.15 -10.26 -4.86
CA VAL A 277 17.77 -11.19 -5.81
C VAL A 277 18.90 -11.86 -5.05
N ILE A 278 18.67 -13.07 -4.57
CA ILE A 278 19.58 -13.81 -3.70
C ILE A 278 19.74 -15.25 -4.17
N TYR A 279 20.80 -15.94 -3.76
CA TYR A 279 20.94 -17.38 -3.97
C TYR A 279 20.51 -18.13 -2.71
N SER A 280 19.62 -19.11 -2.86
CA SER A 280 19.22 -20.03 -1.80
C SER A 280 20.07 -21.30 -1.87
N HIS A 281 20.85 -21.57 -0.83
CA HIS A 281 21.62 -22.81 -0.71
C HIS A 281 20.72 -24.04 -0.48
N GLU A 282 19.54 -23.86 0.13
CA GLU A 282 18.57 -24.92 0.36
C GLU A 282 17.89 -25.34 -0.94
N ASP A 283 17.40 -24.36 -1.71
CA ASP A 283 16.70 -24.61 -2.99
C ASP A 283 17.66 -24.80 -4.17
N LYS A 284 18.94 -24.44 -4.00
CA LYS A 284 19.97 -24.42 -5.04
C LYS A 284 19.57 -23.59 -6.26
N ALA A 285 18.96 -22.44 -6.01
CA ALA A 285 18.42 -21.54 -7.02
C ALA A 285 18.67 -20.06 -6.70
N ILE A 286 18.70 -19.22 -7.73
CA ILE A 286 18.51 -17.78 -7.54
C ILE A 286 17.02 -17.55 -7.28
N VAL A 287 16.72 -16.94 -6.13
CA VAL A 287 15.38 -16.53 -5.71
C VAL A 287 15.22 -15.04 -5.97
N VAL A 288 14.26 -14.71 -6.82
CA VAL A 288 13.93 -13.34 -7.21
C VAL A 288 12.56 -12.99 -6.62
N THR A 289 12.51 -12.10 -5.63
CA THR A 289 11.25 -11.61 -5.05
C THR A 289 11.02 -10.17 -5.50
N PRO A 290 10.16 -9.93 -6.50
CA PRO A 290 9.95 -8.61 -7.06
C PRO A 290 8.97 -7.79 -6.21
N TYR A 291 9.31 -6.53 -5.96
CA TYR A 291 8.35 -5.59 -5.38
C TYR A 291 8.22 -4.38 -6.30
N PHE A 292 7.00 -4.11 -6.77
CA PHE A 292 6.76 -3.03 -7.72
C PHE A 292 5.40 -2.36 -7.52
N TYR A 293 5.23 -1.23 -8.17
CA TYR A 293 3.99 -0.46 -8.25
C TYR A 293 3.55 -0.36 -9.72
N GLY A 294 2.22 -0.31 -9.94
CA GLY A 294 1.60 -0.37 -11.27
C GLY A 294 1.15 -1.78 -11.67
N GLN A 295 0.46 -1.90 -12.82
CA GLN A 295 -0.15 -3.15 -13.30
C GLN A 295 0.31 -3.54 -14.73
N GLY A 296 1.48 -3.09 -15.14
CA GLY A 296 2.11 -3.49 -16.40
C GLY A 296 2.63 -4.92 -16.37
N ASN A 297 3.03 -5.44 -17.53
CA ASN A 297 3.57 -6.79 -17.66
C ASN A 297 5.08 -6.77 -17.35
N ILE A 298 5.40 -6.91 -16.07
CA ILE A 298 6.78 -6.93 -15.59
C ILE A 298 7.33 -8.34 -15.65
N ARG A 299 8.59 -8.47 -16.08
CA ARG A 299 9.34 -9.71 -16.20
C ARG A 299 10.80 -9.45 -15.84
N PHE A 300 11.57 -10.52 -15.68
CA PHE A 300 13.02 -10.41 -15.64
C PHE A 300 13.70 -11.40 -16.58
N LYS A 301 14.96 -11.12 -16.91
CA LYS A 301 15.88 -12.01 -17.63
C LYS A 301 17.13 -12.22 -16.79
N VAL A 302 17.68 -13.41 -16.84
CA VAL A 302 19.04 -13.68 -16.33
C VAL A 302 19.98 -13.71 -17.53
N ILE A 303 21.08 -12.98 -17.41
CA ILE A 303 22.12 -12.86 -18.43
C ILE A 303 23.45 -13.30 -17.82
N ASP A 304 24.20 -14.13 -18.54
CA ASP A 304 25.55 -14.58 -18.14
C ASP A 304 26.64 -13.52 -18.43
N ASP A 305 27.89 -13.86 -18.10
CA ASP A 305 29.05 -12.98 -18.23
C ASP A 305 29.47 -12.71 -19.68
N VAL A 306 28.97 -13.51 -20.64
CA VAL A 306 29.16 -13.34 -22.08
C VAL A 306 27.95 -12.71 -22.78
N ASN A 307 26.97 -12.22 -22.01
CA ASN A 307 25.75 -11.55 -22.45
C ASN A 307 24.70 -12.44 -23.15
N ASN A 308 24.69 -13.76 -22.92
CA ASN A 308 23.59 -14.62 -23.34
C ASN A 308 22.44 -14.54 -22.36
N VAL A 309 21.21 -14.48 -22.89
CA VAL A 309 19.99 -14.64 -22.07
C VAL A 309 19.78 -16.13 -21.81
N ILE A 310 20.01 -16.55 -20.57
CA ILE A 310 19.88 -17.96 -20.16
C ILE A 310 18.50 -18.26 -19.57
N TYR A 311 17.80 -17.23 -19.09
CA TYR A 311 16.45 -17.37 -18.53
C TYR A 311 15.61 -16.12 -18.80
N THR A 312 14.31 -16.31 -19.01
CA THR A 312 13.30 -15.23 -19.06
C THR A 312 12.07 -15.67 -18.26
N SER A 313 11.64 -14.85 -17.30
CA SER A 313 10.48 -15.16 -16.47
C SER A 313 9.15 -15.04 -17.24
N PHE A 314 8.10 -15.62 -16.65
CA PHE A 314 6.73 -15.23 -16.96
C PHE A 314 6.41 -13.83 -16.39
N ALA A 315 5.16 -13.39 -16.59
CA ALA A 315 4.69 -12.16 -15.96
C ALA A 315 4.75 -12.32 -14.44
N LEU A 316 5.33 -11.34 -13.75
CA LEU A 316 5.55 -11.39 -12.32
C LEU A 316 4.34 -10.86 -11.57
N ASP A 317 4.06 -11.49 -10.44
CA ASP A 317 3.19 -10.96 -9.40
C ASP A 317 4.03 -10.23 -8.34
N LYS A 318 3.46 -9.19 -7.74
CA LYS A 318 4.12 -8.41 -6.68
C LYS A 318 4.29 -9.29 -5.44
N ASP A 319 5.50 -9.27 -4.87
CA ASP A 319 5.86 -9.96 -3.63
C ASP A 319 5.73 -11.50 -3.70
N VAL A 320 5.83 -12.07 -4.92
CA VAL A 320 5.81 -13.52 -5.15
C VAL A 320 7.18 -13.98 -5.65
N PRO A 321 7.87 -14.90 -4.94
CA PRO A 321 9.21 -15.33 -5.32
C PRO A 321 9.20 -16.21 -6.58
N GLU A 322 10.18 -15.97 -7.45
CA GLU A 322 10.47 -16.78 -8.64
C GLU A 322 11.84 -17.43 -8.50
N TYR A 323 11.94 -18.69 -8.91
CA TYR A 323 13.14 -19.52 -8.73
C TYR A 323 13.80 -19.82 -10.07
N VAL A 324 15.09 -19.56 -10.15
CA VAL A 324 15.91 -19.86 -11.34
C VAL A 324 16.95 -20.93 -10.98
N TYR A 325 16.76 -22.11 -11.56
CA TYR A 325 17.59 -23.30 -11.36
C TYR A 325 18.63 -23.46 -12.48
N ASP A 326 19.49 -24.48 -12.33
CA ASP A 326 20.43 -24.95 -13.34
C ASP A 326 21.44 -23.88 -13.82
N LEU A 327 21.79 -22.96 -12.92
CA LEU A 327 22.82 -21.96 -13.14
C LEU A 327 24.16 -22.47 -12.59
N SER A 328 25.24 -22.20 -13.31
CA SER A 328 26.59 -22.55 -12.85
C SER A 328 27.10 -21.51 -11.86
N SER A 329 27.68 -21.95 -10.75
CA SER A 329 28.26 -21.02 -9.79
C SER A 329 29.57 -20.41 -10.30
N PHE A 330 30.09 -19.40 -9.59
CA PHE A 330 31.28 -18.62 -9.97
C PHE A 330 31.13 -17.77 -11.26
N ILE A 331 29.93 -17.69 -11.85
CA ILE A 331 29.64 -16.84 -13.01
C ILE A 331 29.05 -15.51 -12.56
N ASN A 332 29.45 -14.42 -13.23
CA ASN A 332 28.87 -13.09 -13.03
C ASN A 332 27.57 -12.94 -13.82
N TYR A 333 26.44 -13.14 -13.15
CA TYR A 333 25.13 -12.96 -13.75
C TYR A 333 24.58 -11.55 -13.56
N LYS A 334 23.61 -11.21 -14.40
CA LYS A 334 22.78 -10.01 -14.29
C LYS A 334 21.32 -10.39 -14.36
N VAL A 335 20.54 -9.97 -13.37
CA VAL A 335 19.08 -10.06 -13.38
C VAL A 335 18.52 -8.71 -13.82
N ILE A 336 17.92 -8.67 -15.02
CA ILE A 336 17.39 -7.45 -15.63
C ILE A 336 15.87 -7.49 -15.60
N PHE A 337 15.27 -6.62 -14.79
CA PHE A 337 13.83 -6.37 -14.78
C PHE A 337 13.42 -5.45 -15.92
N PHE A 338 12.33 -5.79 -16.59
CA PHE A 338 11.79 -5.01 -17.70
C PHE A 338 10.26 -5.08 -17.76
N GLU A 339 9.67 -4.03 -18.32
CA GLU A 339 8.25 -3.96 -18.64
C GLU A 339 8.05 -4.27 -20.13
N LYS A 340 7.20 -5.27 -20.42
CA LYS A 340 6.81 -5.63 -21.78
C LYS A 340 5.55 -4.87 -22.18
N GLU A 341 5.64 -4.02 -23.20
CA GLU A 341 4.47 -3.32 -23.73
C GLU A 341 3.41 -4.31 -24.27
N ARG A 342 2.13 -3.96 -24.12
CA ARG A 342 1.00 -4.72 -24.71
C ARG A 342 0.81 -4.29 -26.17
N GLY A 343 0.82 -5.24 -27.09
CA GLY A 343 0.52 -5.03 -28.52
C GLY A 343 1.51 -5.72 -29.48
N LEU A 344 1.25 -5.64 -30.78
CA LEU A 344 2.10 -6.21 -31.85
C LEU A 344 3.34 -5.34 -32.16
N SER A 345 3.59 -4.27 -31.39
CA SER A 345 4.67 -3.34 -31.65
C SER A 345 6.01 -3.92 -31.17
N LEU A 346 7.00 -3.98 -32.07
CA LEU A 346 8.39 -4.39 -31.80
C LEU A 346 9.19 -3.31 -31.04
N LYS A 347 8.55 -2.54 -30.15
CA LYS A 347 9.25 -1.54 -29.36
C LYS A 347 10.23 -2.21 -28.40
N LYS A 348 11.34 -1.51 -28.15
CA LYS A 348 12.38 -1.93 -27.21
C LYS A 348 11.76 -2.06 -25.82
N GLU A 349 12.04 -3.18 -25.14
CA GLU A 349 11.64 -3.42 -23.75
C GLU A 349 12.12 -2.27 -22.86
N ARG A 350 11.26 -1.79 -21.96
CA ARG A 350 11.63 -0.75 -20.99
C ARG A 350 12.31 -1.43 -19.81
N ILE A 351 13.62 -1.26 -19.71
CA ILE A 351 14.39 -1.74 -18.55
C ILE A 351 13.97 -0.93 -17.32
N LEU A 352 13.67 -1.63 -16.23
CA LEU A 352 13.34 -1.05 -14.93
C LEU A 352 14.59 -0.99 -14.04
N LYS A 353 15.31 -2.12 -13.92
CA LYS A 353 16.51 -2.23 -13.08
C LYS A 353 17.37 -3.43 -13.49
N GLU A 354 18.66 -3.34 -13.20
CA GLU A 354 19.64 -4.43 -13.30
C GLU A 354 20.22 -4.72 -11.91
N PHE A 355 20.26 -5.99 -11.54
CA PHE A 355 20.89 -6.50 -10.32
C PHE A 355 22.04 -7.43 -10.72
N PRO A 356 23.30 -7.06 -10.44
CA PRO A 356 24.41 -7.99 -10.58
C PRO A 356 24.31 -9.06 -9.48
N ILE A 357 24.57 -10.32 -9.82
CA ILE A 357 24.63 -11.42 -8.85
C ILE A 357 25.73 -12.41 -9.23
N VAL A 358 26.48 -12.81 -8.20
CA VAL A 358 27.42 -13.94 -8.25
C VAL A 358 27.04 -14.83 -7.08
N PHE A 359 27.03 -16.13 -7.29
CA PHE A 359 26.79 -17.10 -6.23
C PHE A 359 27.78 -18.25 -6.32
N TYR A 360 27.87 -18.98 -5.20
CA TYR A 360 28.88 -20.01 -4.98
C TYR A 360 28.19 -21.22 -4.36
N ALA A 361 27.79 -22.17 -5.21
CA ALA A 361 27.21 -23.42 -4.74
C ALA A 361 28.25 -24.20 -3.93
N ARG A 362 27.84 -24.80 -2.81
CA ARG A 362 28.74 -25.46 -1.86
C ARG A 362 29.45 -26.65 -2.52
N GLU A 363 28.75 -27.38 -3.36
CA GLU A 363 29.26 -28.53 -4.10
C GLU A 363 30.33 -28.13 -5.11
N ASP A 364 30.24 -26.93 -5.67
CA ASP A 364 31.15 -26.45 -6.72
C ASP A 364 32.50 -25.97 -6.17
N PHE A 365 32.72 -25.98 -4.85
CA PHE A 365 34.05 -25.75 -4.27
C PHE A 365 34.99 -26.93 -4.51
N ILE A 366 34.45 -28.14 -4.63
CA ILE A 366 35.25 -29.36 -4.81
C ILE A 366 36.10 -29.24 -6.08
N GLY A 367 37.38 -29.56 -5.97
CA GLY A 367 38.33 -29.48 -7.07
C GLY A 367 38.87 -28.07 -7.35
N LYS A 368 38.56 -27.09 -6.51
CA LYS A 368 39.06 -25.71 -6.64
C LYS A 368 40.02 -25.35 -5.51
N SER A 369 40.99 -24.52 -5.86
CA SER A 369 41.89 -23.86 -4.91
C SER A 369 41.56 -22.39 -4.76
N PHE A 370 41.67 -21.90 -3.52
CA PHE A 370 41.44 -20.51 -3.17
C PHE A 370 42.63 -19.94 -2.42
N LYS A 371 42.98 -18.70 -2.73
CA LYS A 371 44.01 -17.99 -1.99
C LYS A 371 43.49 -17.61 -0.60
N ILE A 372 44.21 -18.00 0.45
CA ILE A 372 43.99 -17.46 1.78
C ILE A 372 44.63 -16.07 1.80
N LYS A 373 43.81 -15.02 1.99
CA LYS A 373 44.27 -13.62 1.96
C LYS A 373 44.70 -13.13 3.31
N GLU A 374 43.88 -13.39 4.31
CA GLU A 374 44.16 -12.98 5.67
C GLU A 374 43.66 -14.02 6.65
N VAL A 375 44.27 -14.02 7.82
CA VAL A 375 43.95 -14.91 8.92
C VAL A 375 43.87 -14.11 10.20
N TYR A 376 43.09 -14.62 11.16
CA TYR A 376 42.96 -14.03 12.47
C TYR A 376 43.50 -14.97 13.55
N PHE A 377 44.23 -14.39 14.49
CA PHE A 377 44.87 -15.09 15.61
C PHE A 377 44.82 -14.21 16.86
N ASP A 378 44.81 -14.83 18.03
CA ASP A 378 44.73 -14.12 19.31
C ASP A 378 46.12 -14.10 19.94
N GLN A 379 46.61 -12.92 20.30
CA GLN A 379 47.92 -12.75 20.90
C GLN A 379 47.80 -12.28 22.35
N LEU A 380 48.44 -12.97 23.29
CA LEU A 380 48.51 -12.55 24.68
C LEU A 380 49.42 -11.33 24.83
N VAL A 381 48.85 -10.16 25.11
CA VAL A 381 49.57 -8.91 25.35
C VAL A 381 49.19 -8.39 26.73
N ARG A 382 50.16 -8.36 27.66
CA ARG A 382 49.97 -7.87 29.04
C ARG A 382 48.82 -8.57 29.81
N GLY A 383 48.59 -9.86 29.52
CA GLY A 383 47.56 -10.66 30.19
C GLY A 383 46.19 -10.65 29.52
N GLU A 384 46.02 -9.91 28.42
CA GLU A 384 44.78 -9.90 27.62
C GLU A 384 45.03 -10.53 26.24
N PHE A 385 44.08 -11.33 25.76
CA PHE A 385 44.09 -11.83 24.39
C PHE A 385 43.57 -10.75 23.45
N LEU A 386 44.43 -10.28 22.56
CA LEU A 386 44.08 -9.31 21.54
C LEU A 386 43.96 -9.99 20.18
N ARG A 387 42.79 -9.85 19.57
CA ARG A 387 42.52 -10.30 18.21
C ARG A 387 43.33 -9.49 17.20
N LYS A 388 44.16 -10.19 16.43
CA LYS A 388 44.99 -9.61 15.37
C LYS A 388 44.72 -10.30 14.06
N LYS A 389 45.12 -9.62 12.98
CA LYS A 389 45.09 -10.16 11.62
C LYS A 389 46.48 -10.23 11.01
N HIS A 390 46.71 -11.22 10.17
CA HIS A 390 47.91 -11.35 9.36
C HIS A 390 47.55 -11.61 7.90
N TYR A 391 48.36 -11.11 6.97
CA TYR A 391 48.11 -11.26 5.53
C TYR A 391 49.00 -12.35 4.94
N PHE A 392 48.41 -13.20 4.11
CA PHE A 392 49.11 -14.22 3.34
C PHE A 392 49.16 -13.84 1.86
N ASN A 393 50.33 -14.06 1.25
CA ASN A 393 50.55 -13.71 -0.15
C ASN A 393 50.64 -14.93 -1.07
N THR A 394 50.99 -16.08 -0.51
CA THR A 394 51.39 -17.27 -1.26
C THR A 394 50.67 -18.53 -0.80
N THR A 395 49.81 -18.44 0.22
CA THR A 395 49.12 -19.61 0.82
C THR A 395 47.75 -19.83 0.18
N TYR A 396 47.45 -21.08 -0.12
CA TYR A 396 46.22 -21.52 -0.77
C TYR A 396 45.64 -22.71 -0.03
N VAL A 397 44.32 -22.86 -0.15
CA VAL A 397 43.57 -24.03 0.31
C VAL A 397 42.85 -24.66 -0.87
N TYR A 398 43.00 -25.96 -1.02
CA TYR A 398 42.35 -26.79 -2.02
C TYR A 398 41.22 -27.60 -1.37
N PHE A 399 40.02 -27.52 -1.92
CA PHE A 399 38.86 -28.28 -1.47
C PHE A 399 38.83 -29.62 -2.21
N LYS A 400 39.10 -30.71 -1.50
CA LYS A 400 39.27 -32.05 -2.09
C LYS A 400 37.98 -32.85 -2.12
N GLU A 401 37.25 -32.84 -1.02
CA GLU A 401 36.02 -33.61 -0.83
C GLU A 401 35.06 -32.85 0.09
N MET A 402 33.76 -33.00 -0.15
CA MET A 402 32.72 -32.45 0.72
C MET A 402 32.20 -33.55 1.64
N ILE A 403 32.20 -33.28 2.95
CA ILE A 403 31.68 -34.20 3.97
C ILE A 403 30.16 -33.98 4.10
N SER A 404 29.76 -32.74 4.42
CA SER A 404 28.36 -32.39 4.64
C SER A 404 28.19 -30.87 4.58
N GLY A 405 27.14 -30.34 3.93
CA GLY A 405 26.76 -28.92 3.99
C GLY A 405 27.88 -27.88 3.78
N ASN A 406 28.55 -27.48 4.86
CA ASN A 406 29.65 -26.51 4.88
C ASN A 406 31.02 -27.12 5.25
N GLU A 407 31.09 -28.42 5.49
CA GLU A 407 32.26 -29.18 5.94
C GLU A 407 32.93 -29.94 4.78
N TYR A 408 34.25 -29.84 4.71
CA TYR A 408 35.07 -30.38 3.63
C TYR A 408 36.38 -30.94 4.17
N ILE A 409 36.99 -31.82 3.38
CA ILE A 409 38.39 -32.22 3.51
C ILE A 409 39.18 -31.46 2.44
N GLY A 410 40.35 -30.95 2.81
CA GLY A 410 41.21 -30.24 1.88
C GLY A 410 42.70 -30.36 2.14
N GLU A 411 43.44 -29.59 1.36
CA GLU A 411 44.90 -29.53 1.37
C GLU A 411 45.35 -28.06 1.35
N VAL A 412 46.28 -27.70 2.24
CA VAL A 412 46.92 -26.39 2.26
C VAL A 412 48.28 -26.47 1.56
N TYR A 413 48.57 -25.49 0.73
CA TYR A 413 49.85 -25.40 0.02
C TYR A 413 50.33 -23.97 -0.15
N VAL A 414 51.63 -23.84 -0.40
CA VAL A 414 52.28 -22.55 -0.65
C VAL A 414 52.74 -22.49 -2.10
N ARG A 415 52.34 -21.44 -2.81
CA ARG A 415 52.73 -21.18 -4.20
C ARG A 415 53.65 -19.98 -4.27
N THR A 416 54.87 -20.20 -4.72
CA THR A 416 55.88 -19.16 -4.95
C THR A 416 56.31 -19.13 -6.41
N TYR A 417 57.22 -18.22 -6.76
CA TYR A 417 57.84 -18.20 -8.09
C TYR A 417 58.60 -19.50 -8.43
N ASN A 418 59.03 -20.26 -7.42
CA ASN A 418 59.77 -21.53 -7.58
C ASN A 418 58.86 -22.75 -7.76
N GLY A 419 57.53 -22.59 -7.66
CA GLY A 419 56.57 -23.69 -7.74
C GLY A 419 55.61 -23.74 -6.55
N ALA A 420 54.80 -24.80 -6.53
CA ALA A 420 53.86 -25.11 -5.46
C ALA A 420 54.46 -26.18 -4.52
N PHE A 421 54.34 -25.95 -3.21
CA PHE A 421 54.86 -26.80 -2.14
C PHE A 421 53.71 -27.18 -1.22
N MET A 422 53.46 -28.49 -1.08
CA MET A 422 52.46 -29.00 -0.15
C MET A 422 52.97 -28.92 1.30
N LEU A 423 52.06 -28.61 2.23
CA LEU A 423 52.36 -28.63 3.66
C LEU A 423 52.04 -30.04 4.22
N ASP A 424 52.88 -31.01 3.87
CA ASP A 424 52.64 -32.45 4.11
C ASP A 424 52.47 -32.84 5.59
N ASN A 425 53.04 -32.08 6.53
CA ASN A 425 52.93 -32.38 7.96
C ASN A 425 51.58 -31.97 8.54
N ILE A 426 50.86 -31.06 7.88
CA ILE A 426 49.54 -30.60 8.32
C ILE A 426 48.41 -31.17 7.46
N ASN A 427 48.67 -31.55 6.21
CA ASN A 427 47.67 -32.15 5.34
C ASN A 427 47.36 -33.61 5.75
N LEU A 428 46.14 -34.11 5.55
CA LEU A 428 44.91 -33.40 5.15
C LEU A 428 44.36 -32.54 6.30
N VAL A 429 43.53 -31.56 5.95
CA VAL A 429 42.85 -30.67 6.90
C VAL A 429 41.32 -30.74 6.74
N ASP A 430 40.62 -30.51 7.84
CA ASP A 430 39.18 -30.28 7.87
C ASP A 430 38.93 -28.79 7.62
N ILE A 431 37.94 -28.47 6.79
CA ILE A 431 37.56 -27.10 6.42
C ILE A 431 36.06 -26.93 6.68
N GLU A 432 35.69 -25.88 7.39
CA GLU A 432 34.29 -25.47 7.57
C GLU A 432 34.08 -24.05 7.01
N ILE A 433 33.14 -23.89 6.07
CA ILE A 433 32.71 -22.58 5.60
C ILE A 433 31.81 -21.94 6.67
N CYS A 434 32.29 -20.85 7.28
CA CYS A 434 31.66 -20.21 8.43
C CYS A 434 30.80 -18.99 8.06
N SER A 435 30.89 -18.49 6.82
CA SER A 435 30.17 -17.30 6.39
C SER A 435 29.64 -17.39 4.95
N ASP A 436 28.71 -16.50 4.64
CA ASP A 436 28.41 -16.10 3.27
C ASP A 436 29.51 -15.19 2.71
N VAL A 437 29.39 -14.82 1.44
CA VAL A 437 30.37 -13.96 0.78
C VAL A 437 30.19 -12.52 1.20
N ILE A 438 31.21 -11.96 1.85
CA ILE A 438 31.25 -10.56 2.28
C ILE A 438 32.47 -9.91 1.62
N ASP A 439 32.25 -8.85 0.85
CA ASP A 439 33.31 -8.13 0.10
C ASP A 439 34.18 -9.04 -0.79
N GLY A 440 33.59 -10.12 -1.33
CA GLY A 440 34.26 -11.09 -2.18
C GLY A 440 35.15 -12.08 -1.42
N MET A 441 35.00 -12.18 -0.10
CA MET A 441 35.70 -13.14 0.74
C MET A 441 34.72 -14.06 1.48
N ILE A 442 35.19 -15.26 1.81
CA ILE A 442 34.50 -16.22 2.67
C ILE A 442 35.40 -16.53 3.86
N GLU A 443 34.81 -16.56 5.05
CA GLU A 443 35.46 -17.01 6.28
C GLU A 443 35.39 -18.53 6.39
N LEU A 444 36.53 -19.13 6.70
CA LEU A 444 36.71 -20.55 6.95
C LEU A 444 37.25 -20.79 8.36
N SER A 445 36.89 -21.92 8.94
CA SER A 445 37.67 -22.61 9.95
C SER A 445 38.48 -23.71 9.26
N ILE A 446 39.76 -23.84 9.58
CA ILE A 446 40.63 -24.90 9.05
C ILE A 446 41.38 -25.53 10.23
N THR A 447 41.23 -26.85 10.37
CA THR A 447 41.81 -27.61 11.49
C THR A 447 42.48 -28.90 11.02
N LYS A 448 43.38 -29.43 11.83
CA LYS A 448 43.89 -30.79 11.69
C LYS A 448 43.53 -31.58 12.94
N ASP A 449 42.75 -32.65 12.78
CA ASP A 449 42.31 -33.51 13.89
C ASP A 449 41.60 -32.72 15.02
N GLY A 450 40.94 -31.62 14.67
CA GLY A 450 40.27 -30.69 15.58
C GLY A 450 41.14 -29.55 16.14
N ASP A 451 42.46 -29.58 15.91
CA ASP A 451 43.39 -28.53 16.37
C ASP A 451 43.59 -27.46 15.30
N GLY A 452 43.71 -26.19 15.72
CA GLY A 452 43.96 -25.05 14.84
C GLY A 452 45.36 -25.09 14.22
N LEU A 453 45.51 -24.60 12.98
CA LEU A 453 46.84 -24.57 12.35
C LEU A 453 47.67 -23.39 12.88
N LEU A 454 48.99 -23.57 12.90
CA LEU A 454 49.92 -22.61 13.48
C LEU A 454 50.36 -21.53 12.48
N LEU A 455 50.42 -20.28 12.95
CA LEU A 455 50.89 -19.14 12.17
C LEU A 455 52.43 -19.11 12.07
N ASP A 456 52.94 -19.04 10.85
CA ASP A 456 54.36 -18.85 10.57
C ASP A 456 54.66 -17.38 10.25
N PHE A 457 55.14 -16.65 11.25
CA PHE A 457 55.53 -15.25 11.10
C PHE A 457 56.76 -15.05 10.20
N GLU A 458 57.67 -16.02 10.12
CA GLU A 458 58.91 -15.90 9.35
C GLU A 458 58.62 -16.03 7.85
N HIS A 459 57.76 -16.96 7.48
CA HIS A 459 57.41 -17.24 6.08
C HIS A 459 56.10 -16.59 5.64
N HIS A 460 55.45 -15.81 6.51
CA HIS A 460 54.17 -15.14 6.24
C HIS A 460 53.08 -16.10 5.73
N GLY A 461 52.92 -17.23 6.43
CA GLY A 461 52.07 -18.34 6.00
C GLY A 461 51.61 -19.24 7.14
N ILE A 462 51.24 -20.47 6.79
CA ILE A 462 50.88 -21.52 7.75
C ILE A 462 52.11 -22.40 7.95
N MET A 463 52.42 -22.71 9.21
CA MET A 463 53.56 -23.53 9.58
C MET A 463 53.35 -24.97 9.12
N ASN A 464 54.37 -25.61 8.53
CA ASN A 464 54.33 -27.03 8.18
C ASN A 464 54.65 -27.93 9.39
N SER A 465 54.00 -27.67 10.53
CA SER A 465 54.13 -28.40 11.79
C SER A 465 52.89 -28.12 12.65
N MET A 466 52.53 -29.08 13.51
CA MET A 466 51.53 -28.89 14.58
C MET A 466 52.16 -28.74 15.97
N ASP A 467 53.48 -28.83 16.06
CA ASP A 467 54.23 -28.79 17.32
C ASP A 467 55.27 -27.67 17.26
N ASP A 468 54.96 -26.55 17.94
CA ASP A 468 55.86 -25.41 18.16
C ASP A 468 55.45 -24.69 19.46
N ASP A 469 56.40 -24.43 20.35
CA ASP A 469 56.16 -23.87 21.69
C ASP A 469 55.88 -22.35 21.69
N LYS A 470 56.06 -21.69 20.54
CA LYS A 470 55.97 -20.23 20.38
C LYS A 470 55.00 -19.80 19.29
N ALA A 471 54.60 -20.70 18.40
CA ALA A 471 53.62 -20.42 17.38
C ALA A 471 52.24 -20.16 17.99
N VAL A 472 51.42 -19.41 17.27
CA VAL A 472 50.07 -19.05 17.69
C VAL A 472 49.06 -19.70 16.77
N ASP A 473 47.96 -20.16 17.35
CA ASP A 473 46.86 -20.75 16.60
C ASP A 473 46.17 -19.71 15.74
N ILE A 474 45.89 -20.09 14.51
CA ILE A 474 44.97 -19.38 13.63
C ILE A 474 43.57 -19.95 13.89
N PHE A 475 42.60 -19.07 14.13
CA PHE A 475 41.22 -19.48 14.40
C PHE A 475 40.25 -19.15 13.26
N SER A 476 40.66 -18.33 12.29
CA SER A 476 39.79 -17.92 11.18
C SER A 476 40.63 -17.54 9.97
N TYR A 477 40.15 -17.93 8.78
CA TYR A 477 40.83 -17.76 7.50
C TYR A 477 39.87 -17.13 6.49
N ASN A 478 40.26 -16.02 5.88
CA ASN A 478 39.49 -15.41 4.79
C ASN A 478 40.09 -15.78 3.44
N ILE A 479 39.31 -16.48 2.62
CA ILE A 479 39.68 -16.82 1.24
C ILE A 479 39.14 -15.82 0.22
N ASP A 480 39.89 -15.59 -0.86
CA ASP A 480 39.47 -14.73 -1.96
C ASP A 480 38.67 -15.48 -3.02
N MET A 481 37.41 -15.08 -3.22
CA MET A 481 36.53 -15.69 -4.22
C MET A 481 36.87 -15.29 -5.66
N LYS A 482 37.80 -14.35 -5.88
CA LYS A 482 38.33 -13.98 -7.21
C LYS A 482 39.61 -14.73 -7.57
N GLY A 483 40.27 -15.37 -6.61
CA GLY A 483 41.54 -16.07 -6.77
C GLY A 483 41.39 -17.57 -7.06
N VAL A 484 40.29 -17.97 -7.70
CA VAL A 484 39.91 -19.37 -7.90
C VAL A 484 40.78 -20.00 -8.97
N GLU A 485 41.43 -21.11 -8.63
CA GLU A 485 42.17 -21.94 -9.58
C GLU A 485 41.49 -23.30 -9.68
N SER A 486 41.22 -23.74 -10.91
CA SER A 486 40.84 -25.13 -11.19
C SER A 486 42.12 -25.93 -11.40
N VAL A 487 42.28 -27.05 -10.67
CA VAL A 487 43.46 -27.93 -10.78
C VAL A 487 43.21 -29.02 -11.82
#